data_AF-A0A1F8LQJ1-F1
#
_entry.id   AF-A0A1F8LQJ1-F1
#
_cell.length_a   1.000
_cell.length_b   1.000
_cell.length_c   1.000
_cell.angle_alpha   90.00
_cell.angle_beta   90.00
_cell.angle_gamma   90.00
#
_symmetry.space_group_name_H-M   'P 1'
#
loop_
_entity.id
_entity.type
_entity.pdbx_description
1 polymer ?
#
loop_
_entity_poly.entity_id
_entity_poly.type
_entity_poly.pdbx_seq_one_letter_code
_entity_poly.pdbx_strand_id
1 'polypeptide(L)'
;MAEEICPVCSYTLESPSCPYENIVGASIYTCPQCGHFILSKYITYEEGFKEFKNLISAWIRKQNKRGNYYPIVGGNGNLEKWFQDLQYMGFPETVNEKLNMLLKTYADMAGDDYNKIIAVENHPELVSDIAAKNLGEINGLNRLLRQLEYIGDAQARDIDRVRLTAKGWFRVEEISISTSTTDSAFIAMWFTPQTNDCREAIKAAVIASGYNPIIVDETEFNDFIMDEVTTLIRQARFLIADLACIPEVSNDSMSLVTGGVRGGVYWEAGMAYGLGRTVILTCKDVESSKNRIHFDLKQYQTILWKEEELNPDIRKDIVHINTPSFTEKLYQRILSTVGRGSYQRPSKT
;
A
#
# COMPACT_ATOMS: atom_id res chain seq x y z
N MET A 1 -22.48 32.22 24.19
CA MET A 1 -22.24 30.77 24.36
C MET A 1 -20.74 30.57 24.25
N ALA A 2 -20.12 29.76 25.11
CA ALA A 2 -18.69 29.48 24.99
C ALA A 2 -18.45 28.79 23.63
N GLU A 3 -17.44 29.26 22.88
CA GLU A 3 -17.01 28.59 21.65
C GLU A 3 -16.50 27.19 22.00
N GLU A 4 -17.11 26.16 21.41
CA GLU A 4 -16.65 24.79 21.59
C GLU A 4 -15.54 24.49 20.59
N ILE A 5 -14.43 23.93 21.07
CA ILE A 5 -13.27 23.56 20.24
C ILE A 5 -13.20 22.05 20.03
N CYS A 6 -12.74 21.65 18.85
CA CYS A 6 -12.49 20.25 18.56
C CYS A 6 -11.37 19.72 19.47
N PRO A 7 -11.59 18.66 20.26
CA PRO A 7 -10.56 18.11 21.16
C PRO A 7 -9.34 17.54 20.42
N VAL A 8 -9.52 17.13 19.15
CA VAL A 8 -8.46 16.55 18.32
C VAL A 8 -7.60 17.65 17.71
N CYS A 9 -8.17 18.52 16.87
CA CYS A 9 -7.41 19.52 16.09
C CYS A 9 -7.48 20.95 16.64
N SER A 10 -8.23 21.19 17.71
CA SER A 10 -8.47 22.52 18.31
C SER A 10 -9.21 23.53 17.40
N TYR A 11 -9.81 23.08 16.30
CA TYR A 11 -10.62 23.92 15.42
C TYR A 11 -11.94 24.35 16.11
N THR A 12 -12.35 25.61 15.95
CA THR A 12 -13.62 26.12 16.50
C THR A 12 -14.81 25.48 15.79
N LEU A 13 -15.70 24.84 16.54
CA LEU A 13 -16.84 24.12 15.97
C LEU A 13 -18.00 25.07 15.69
N GLU A 14 -18.65 24.88 14.53
CA GLU A 14 -19.87 25.62 14.17
C GLU A 14 -21.10 25.17 14.97
N SER A 15 -21.07 23.94 15.47
CA SER A 15 -22.14 23.33 16.26
C SER A 15 -21.53 22.62 17.46
N PRO A 16 -22.21 22.67 18.63
CA PRO A 16 -21.72 22.01 19.82
C PRO A 16 -21.72 20.48 19.63
N SER A 17 -20.86 19.79 20.39
CA SER A 17 -20.88 18.33 20.41
C SER A 17 -22.17 17.81 21.05
N CYS A 18 -22.62 16.65 20.60
CA CYS A 18 -23.82 16.00 21.13
C CYS A 18 -23.41 14.76 21.93
N PRO A 19 -23.95 14.52 23.15
CA PRO A 19 -23.67 13.29 23.89
C PRO A 19 -24.00 12.04 23.07
N TYR A 20 -23.14 11.02 23.14
CA TYR A 20 -23.37 9.73 22.50
C TYR A 20 -23.95 8.74 23.51
N GLU A 21 -25.23 8.43 23.39
CA GLU A 21 -26.01 7.69 24.39
C GLU A 21 -25.46 6.29 24.70
N ASN A 22 -24.84 5.63 23.72
CA ASN A 22 -24.36 4.26 23.87
C ASN A 22 -23.04 4.14 24.66
N ILE A 23 -22.30 5.23 24.87
CA ILE A 23 -21.02 5.22 25.59
C ILE A 23 -20.96 6.37 26.58
N VAL A 24 -20.92 6.03 27.87
CA VAL A 24 -20.88 7.01 28.96
C VAL A 24 -19.69 7.95 28.82
N GLY A 25 -19.97 9.26 28.74
CA GLY A 25 -18.95 10.29 28.64
C GLY A 25 -18.33 10.44 27.26
N ALA A 26 -18.92 9.85 26.22
CA ALA A 26 -18.56 10.13 24.84
C ALA A 26 -19.49 11.15 24.20
N SER A 27 -18.95 11.94 23.27
CA SER A 27 -19.72 12.86 22.44
C SER A 27 -19.43 12.65 20.96
N ILE A 28 -20.43 12.97 20.14
CA ILE A 28 -20.36 13.08 18.69
C ILE A 28 -19.86 14.47 18.34
N TYR A 29 -18.83 14.54 17.50
CA TYR A 29 -18.25 15.77 16.99
C TYR A 29 -18.42 15.86 15.47
N THR A 30 -18.70 17.06 14.98
CA THR A 30 -18.68 17.43 13.57
C THR A 30 -17.69 18.58 13.40
N CYS A 31 -16.52 18.29 12.82
CA CYS A 31 -15.43 19.24 12.69
C CYS A 31 -15.06 19.46 11.21
N PRO A 32 -14.96 20.71 10.72
CA PRO A 32 -14.51 20.99 9.35
C PRO A 32 -13.11 20.46 9.02
N GLN A 33 -12.21 20.34 10.00
CA GLN A 33 -10.88 19.77 9.78
C GLN A 33 -10.88 18.23 9.91
N CYS A 34 -11.30 17.69 11.06
CA CYS A 34 -11.22 16.24 11.33
C CYS A 34 -12.30 15.41 10.66
N GLY A 35 -13.47 15.98 10.35
CA GLY A 35 -14.67 15.26 9.95
C GLY A 35 -15.59 14.91 11.12
N HIS A 36 -16.34 13.83 10.98
CA HIS A 36 -17.31 13.34 11.95
C HIS A 36 -16.72 12.19 12.76
N PHE A 37 -16.87 12.20 14.09
CA PHE A 37 -16.32 11.16 14.96
C PHE A 37 -17.00 11.10 16.32
N ILE A 38 -16.80 9.99 17.03
CA ILE A 38 -17.19 9.81 18.42
C ILE A 38 -15.92 9.79 19.28
N LEU A 39 -15.89 10.61 20.34
CA LEU A 39 -14.75 10.68 21.25
C LEU A 39 -15.23 10.58 22.70
N SER A 40 -14.62 9.65 23.43
CA SER A 40 -14.75 9.56 24.89
C SER A 40 -13.91 10.65 25.56
N LYS A 41 -14.45 11.36 26.54
CA LYS A 41 -13.67 12.36 27.31
C LYS A 41 -12.40 11.76 27.94
N TYR A 42 -12.44 10.47 28.29
CA TYR A 42 -11.34 9.78 28.97
C TYR A 42 -10.08 9.67 28.09
N ILE A 43 -10.24 9.45 26.78
CA ILE A 43 -9.09 9.28 25.87
C ILE A 43 -8.22 10.53 25.76
N THR A 44 -8.79 11.71 26.02
CA THR A 44 -8.04 12.97 25.95
C THR A 44 -6.97 13.11 27.05
N TYR A 45 -7.07 12.27 28.09
CA TYR A 45 -6.10 12.20 29.19
C TYR A 45 -5.06 11.09 29.01
N GLU A 46 -5.23 10.21 28.02
CA GLU A 46 -4.33 9.09 27.77
C GLU A 46 -2.98 9.56 27.22
N GLU A 47 -1.94 8.83 27.59
CA GLU A 47 -0.59 9.04 27.07
C GLU A 47 -0.58 8.76 25.55
N GLY A 48 0.02 9.66 24.78
CA GLY A 48 0.01 9.60 23.30
C GLY A 48 -1.10 10.41 22.62
N PHE A 49 -2.25 10.71 23.25
CA PHE A 49 -3.34 11.44 22.58
C PHE A 49 -2.89 12.79 22.02
N LYS A 50 -2.10 13.54 22.81
CA LYS A 50 -1.56 14.85 22.39
C LYS A 50 -0.51 14.75 21.29
N GLU A 51 0.31 13.70 21.32
CA GLU A 51 1.40 13.46 20.37
C GLU A 51 0.86 13.09 18.99
N PHE A 52 -0.18 12.26 18.95
CA PHE A 52 -0.71 11.70 17.71
C PHE A 52 -1.92 12.47 17.15
N LYS A 53 -2.22 13.68 17.63
CA LYS A 53 -3.40 14.46 17.19
C LYS A 53 -3.56 14.56 15.68
N ASN A 54 -2.47 14.80 14.95
CA ASN A 54 -2.49 14.87 13.49
C ASN A 54 -2.85 13.52 12.86
N LEU A 55 -2.27 12.41 13.35
CA LEU A 55 -2.58 11.06 12.87
C LEU A 55 -4.00 10.62 13.23
N ILE A 56 -4.48 10.97 14.42
CA ILE A 56 -5.87 10.74 14.84
C ILE A 56 -6.82 11.47 13.89
N SER A 57 -6.55 12.74 13.59
CA SER A 57 -7.37 13.52 12.67
C SER A 57 -7.38 12.95 11.25
N ALA A 58 -6.22 12.48 10.77
CA ALA A 58 -6.09 11.83 9.47
C ALA A 58 -6.82 10.49 9.43
N TRP A 59 -6.73 9.72 10.51
CA TRP A 59 -7.46 8.47 10.66
C TRP A 59 -8.97 8.69 10.58
N ILE A 60 -9.51 9.70 11.28
CA ILE A 60 -10.95 10.03 11.23
C ILE A 60 -11.38 10.33 9.79
N ARG A 61 -10.66 11.22 9.07
CA ARG A 61 -10.95 11.53 7.67
C ARG A 61 -10.93 10.30 6.77
N LYS A 62 -9.93 9.43 6.96
CA LYS A 62 -9.80 8.16 6.23
C LYS A 62 -10.99 7.23 6.49
N GLN A 63 -11.50 7.16 7.72
CA GLN A 63 -12.71 6.40 8.06
C GLN A 63 -13.97 7.00 7.42
N ASN A 64 -14.14 8.31 7.50
CA ASN A 64 -15.28 9.01 6.89
C ASN A 64 -15.35 8.79 5.38
N LYS A 65 -14.21 8.89 4.68
CA LYS A 65 -14.11 8.60 3.23
C LYS A 65 -14.44 7.15 2.86
N ARG A 66 -14.29 6.21 3.80
CA ARG A 66 -14.65 4.79 3.63
C ARG A 66 -16.11 4.48 3.98
N GLY A 67 -16.92 5.49 4.29
CA GLY A 67 -18.33 5.34 4.67
C GLY A 67 -18.55 5.08 6.16
N ASN A 68 -17.50 4.98 6.97
CA ASN A 68 -17.63 4.98 8.43
C ASN A 68 -17.73 6.43 8.92
N TYR A 69 -18.95 6.96 8.94
CA TYR A 69 -19.19 8.38 9.24
C TYR A 69 -18.92 8.74 10.70
N TYR A 70 -19.10 7.85 11.67
CA TYR A 70 -18.88 8.15 13.10
C TYR A 70 -17.95 7.13 13.75
N PRO A 71 -16.66 7.09 13.34
CA PRO A 71 -15.68 6.21 13.96
C PRO A 71 -15.50 6.58 15.43
N ILE A 72 -15.41 5.57 16.29
CA ILE A 72 -15.07 5.74 17.71
C ILE A 72 -13.55 5.80 17.82
N VAL A 73 -13.02 6.96 18.20
CA VAL A 73 -11.59 7.16 18.39
C VAL A 73 -11.12 6.30 19.56
N GLY A 74 -10.13 5.43 19.32
CA GLY A 74 -9.66 4.46 20.31
C GLY A 74 -10.65 3.33 20.66
N GLY A 75 -11.65 3.07 19.79
CA GLY A 75 -12.68 2.06 20.06
C GLY A 75 -12.17 0.61 20.11
N ASN A 76 -12.68 -0.16 21.08
CA ASN A 76 -12.65 -1.62 21.24
C ASN A 76 -11.26 -2.31 21.28
N GLY A 77 -10.27 -1.72 21.96
CA GLY A 77 -8.97 -2.39 22.15
C GLY A 77 -8.08 -1.77 23.21
N ASN A 78 -6.84 -2.26 23.28
CA ASN A 78 -5.77 -1.66 24.07
C ASN A 78 -5.37 -0.31 23.43
N LEU A 79 -5.58 0.80 24.15
CA LEU A 79 -5.33 2.16 23.66
C LEU A 79 -3.86 2.45 23.37
N GLU A 80 -2.95 1.94 24.21
CA GLU A 80 -1.51 2.08 24.00
C GLU A 80 -1.10 1.44 22.67
N LYS A 81 -1.59 0.22 22.42
CA LYS A 81 -1.39 -0.46 21.13
C LYS A 81 -2.01 0.33 19.98
N TRP A 82 -3.21 0.89 20.16
CA TRP A 82 -3.87 1.68 19.11
C TRP A 82 -3.03 2.89 18.70
N PHE A 83 -2.45 3.62 19.65
CA PHE A 83 -1.54 4.72 19.36
C PHE A 83 -0.27 4.26 18.63
N GLN A 84 0.34 3.16 19.08
CA GLN A 84 1.51 2.58 18.40
C GLN A 84 1.19 2.14 16.97
N ASP A 85 -0.03 1.66 16.73
CA ASP A 85 -0.47 1.19 15.42
C ASP A 85 -0.77 2.36 14.45
N LEU A 86 -1.10 3.56 14.95
CA LEU A 86 -1.46 4.73 14.11
C LEU A 86 -0.40 5.07 13.06
N GLN A 87 0.88 5.01 13.42
CA GLN A 87 1.98 5.31 12.49
C GLN A 87 2.01 4.31 11.32
N TYR A 88 1.65 3.05 11.55
CA TYR A 88 1.66 1.99 10.53
C TYR A 88 0.37 1.93 9.69
N MET A 89 -0.60 2.83 9.91
CA MET A 89 -1.89 2.81 9.18
C MET A 89 -1.81 3.39 7.75
N GLY A 90 -0.60 3.61 7.23
CA GLY A 90 -0.35 4.09 5.87
C GLY A 90 -0.75 5.55 5.70
N PHE A 91 -0.26 6.40 6.60
CA PHE A 91 -0.25 7.86 6.43
C PHE A 91 1.05 8.27 5.74
N PRO A 92 1.10 9.40 5.02
CA PRO A 92 2.35 9.87 4.44
C PRO A 92 3.32 10.32 5.54
N GLU A 93 4.52 9.74 5.56
CA GLU A 93 5.54 10.02 6.57
C GLU A 93 6.66 10.88 5.99
N THR A 94 7.09 10.55 4.77
CA THR A 94 8.18 11.26 4.10
C THR A 94 7.70 12.55 3.45
N VAL A 95 8.63 13.48 3.22
CA VAL A 95 8.33 14.73 2.49
C VAL A 95 7.74 14.44 1.11
N ASN A 96 8.30 13.45 0.39
CA ASN A 96 7.82 13.10 -0.95
C ASN A 96 6.40 12.53 -0.93
N GLU A 97 6.07 11.66 0.03
CA GLU A 97 4.70 11.13 0.19
C GLU A 97 3.71 12.26 0.50
N LYS A 98 4.06 13.18 1.40
CA LYS A 98 3.21 14.34 1.72
C LYS A 98 3.02 15.27 0.52
N LEU A 99 4.08 15.53 -0.26
CA LEU A 99 3.98 16.32 -1.49
C LEU A 99 3.07 15.65 -2.53
N ASN A 100 3.27 14.36 -2.78
CA ASN A 100 2.46 13.60 -3.74
C ASN A 100 0.99 13.57 -3.30
N MET A 101 0.73 13.37 -2.00
CA MET A 101 -0.63 13.29 -1.49
C MET A 101 -1.32 14.65 -1.51
N LEU A 102 -0.63 15.74 -1.15
CA LEU A 102 -1.18 17.09 -1.25
C LEU A 102 -1.49 17.48 -2.69
N LEU A 103 -0.57 17.19 -3.62
CA LEU A 103 -0.75 17.46 -5.04
C LEU A 103 -1.95 16.67 -5.62
N LYS A 104 -2.09 15.40 -5.24
CA LYS A 104 -3.24 14.57 -5.62
C LYS A 104 -4.55 15.14 -5.06
N THR A 105 -4.58 15.55 -3.79
CA THR A 105 -5.77 16.17 -3.21
C THR A 105 -6.16 17.45 -3.97
N TYR A 106 -5.19 18.27 -4.38
CA TYR A 106 -5.48 19.43 -5.22
C TYR A 106 -6.02 19.05 -6.60
N ALA A 107 -5.49 18.01 -7.23
CA ALA A 107 -6.05 17.50 -8.49
C ALA A 107 -7.49 17.00 -8.32
N ASP A 108 -7.77 16.24 -7.26
CA ASP A 108 -9.12 15.75 -6.93
C ASP A 108 -10.10 16.92 -6.70
N MET A 109 -9.65 17.98 -6.04
CA MET A 109 -10.43 19.21 -5.84
C MET A 109 -10.65 19.99 -7.14
N ALA A 110 -9.67 19.99 -8.06
CA ALA A 110 -9.79 20.62 -9.37
C ALA A 110 -10.76 19.87 -10.29
N GLY A 111 -10.75 18.54 -10.26
CA GLY A 111 -11.51 17.72 -11.18
C GLY A 111 -11.10 18.02 -12.63
N ASP A 112 -12.09 18.12 -13.53
CA ASP A 112 -11.85 18.44 -14.94
C ASP A 112 -11.68 19.95 -15.20
N ASP A 113 -11.78 20.80 -14.18
CA ASP A 113 -11.45 22.22 -14.28
C ASP A 113 -9.95 22.43 -14.05
N TYR A 114 -9.18 22.20 -15.12
CA TYR A 114 -7.72 22.35 -15.11
C TYR A 114 -7.24 23.78 -14.80
N ASN A 115 -8.14 24.78 -14.81
CA ASN A 115 -7.83 26.16 -14.48
C ASN A 115 -8.31 26.57 -13.07
N LYS A 116 -8.89 25.64 -12.30
CA LYS A 116 -9.44 25.92 -10.97
C LYS A 116 -8.37 26.45 -10.01
N ILE A 117 -8.71 27.53 -9.32
CA ILE A 117 -7.92 28.08 -8.22
C ILE A 117 -8.48 27.53 -6.91
N ILE A 118 -7.64 26.85 -6.14
CA ILE A 118 -7.98 26.29 -4.83
C ILE A 118 -7.50 27.29 -3.77
N ALA A 119 -8.43 27.80 -2.97
CA ALA A 119 -8.14 28.65 -1.83
C ALA A 119 -7.95 27.77 -0.59
N VAL A 120 -6.70 27.50 -0.23
CA VAL A 120 -6.28 26.56 0.84
C VAL A 120 -6.94 26.89 2.18
N GLU A 121 -7.14 28.18 2.48
CA GLU A 121 -7.82 28.68 3.67
C GLU A 121 -9.27 28.16 3.81
N ASN A 122 -9.95 27.90 2.69
CA ASN A 122 -11.32 27.38 2.67
C ASN A 122 -11.38 25.85 2.83
N HIS A 123 -10.23 25.19 2.95
CA HIS A 123 -10.09 23.73 3.01
C HIS A 123 -9.35 23.27 4.27
N PRO A 124 -9.91 23.52 5.48
CA PRO A 124 -9.28 23.12 6.74
C PRO A 124 -9.05 21.60 6.83
N GLU A 125 -9.83 20.80 6.10
CA GLU A 125 -9.67 19.35 6.00
C GLU A 125 -8.32 18.91 5.43
N LEU A 126 -7.63 19.75 4.65
CA LEU A 126 -6.33 19.42 4.04
C LEU A 126 -5.30 18.98 5.08
N VAL A 127 -5.29 19.62 6.25
CA VAL A 127 -4.35 19.30 7.34
C VAL A 127 -4.53 17.84 7.77
N SER A 128 -5.77 17.41 7.95
CA SER A 128 -6.09 16.04 8.33
C SER A 128 -5.95 15.07 7.16
N ASP A 129 -6.40 15.45 5.97
CA ASP A 129 -6.31 14.61 4.78
C ASP A 129 -4.88 14.19 4.49
N ILE A 130 -3.89 15.06 4.73
CA ILE A 130 -2.48 14.75 4.53
C ILE A 130 -1.66 14.41 5.78
N ALA A 131 -2.33 14.16 6.91
CA ALA A 131 -1.68 13.90 8.20
C ALA A 131 -0.64 14.98 8.59
N ALA A 132 -0.86 16.22 8.17
CA ALA A 132 -0.04 17.36 8.54
C ALA A 132 -0.28 17.77 10.00
N LYS A 133 0.76 18.30 10.63
CA LYS A 133 0.73 18.78 12.02
C LYS A 133 -0.12 20.03 12.17
N ASN A 134 -0.12 20.91 11.18
CA ASN A 134 -0.84 22.17 11.15
C ASN A 134 -0.80 22.80 9.75
N LEU A 135 -1.48 23.94 9.58
CA LEU A 135 -1.48 24.72 8.35
C LEU A 135 -0.08 25.23 7.94
N GLY A 136 0.82 25.46 8.90
CA GLY A 136 2.21 25.84 8.62
C GLY A 136 2.97 24.76 7.83
N GLU A 137 2.71 23.48 8.10
CA GLU A 137 3.28 22.37 7.32
C GLU A 137 2.73 22.36 5.88
N ILE A 138 1.43 22.59 5.69
CA ILE A 138 0.81 22.74 4.36
C ILE A 138 1.48 23.89 3.59
N ASN A 139 1.68 25.03 4.23
CA ASN A 139 2.34 26.18 3.61
C ASN A 139 3.80 25.91 3.25
N GLY A 140 4.50 25.12 4.07
CA GLY A 140 5.83 24.60 3.76
C GLY A 140 5.83 23.69 2.52
N LEU A 141 4.91 22.73 2.47
CA LEU A 141 4.76 21.81 1.33
C LEU A 141 4.37 22.55 0.05
N ASN A 142 3.47 23.53 0.13
CA ASN A 142 3.11 24.38 -1.02
C ASN A 142 4.30 25.18 -1.55
N ARG A 143 5.21 25.62 -0.69
CA ARG A 143 6.45 26.26 -1.12
C ARG A 143 7.34 25.30 -1.91
N LEU A 144 7.45 24.05 -1.47
CA LEU A 144 8.21 23.01 -2.18
C LEU A 144 7.55 22.65 -3.51
N LEU A 145 6.22 22.49 -3.56
CA LEU A 145 5.48 22.23 -4.80
C LEU A 145 5.65 23.35 -5.82
N ARG A 146 5.73 24.62 -5.37
CA ARG A 146 6.06 25.77 -6.23
C ARG A 146 7.48 25.71 -6.76
N GLN A 147 8.46 25.37 -5.92
CA GLN A 147 9.86 25.19 -6.35
C GLN A 147 10.01 24.06 -7.38
N LEU A 148 9.18 23.02 -7.28
CA LEU A 148 9.11 21.93 -8.27
C LEU A 148 8.31 22.31 -9.53
N GLU A 149 7.66 23.48 -9.52
CA GLU A 149 6.77 23.98 -10.57
C GLU A 149 5.51 23.12 -10.77
N TYR A 150 5.11 22.32 -9.78
CA TYR A 150 3.89 21.49 -9.85
C TYR A 150 2.63 22.30 -9.58
N ILE A 151 2.75 23.35 -8.78
CA ILE A 151 1.69 24.34 -8.58
C ILE A 151 2.23 25.73 -8.88
N GLY A 152 1.35 26.61 -9.35
CA GLY A 152 1.64 28.01 -9.58
C GLY A 152 0.73 28.91 -8.74
N ASP A 153 1.14 30.17 -8.62
CA ASP A 153 0.32 31.20 -8.02
C ASP A 153 -0.80 31.63 -8.97
N ALA A 154 -1.97 31.91 -8.41
CA ALA A 154 -3.01 32.63 -9.14
C ALA A 154 -2.59 34.09 -9.39
N GLN A 155 -1.91 34.72 -8.42
CA GLN A 155 -1.25 36.03 -8.50
C GLN A 155 -0.08 36.15 -7.48
N ALA A 156 0.88 37.03 -7.76
CA ALA A 156 2.21 37.13 -7.10
C ALA A 156 2.25 37.46 -5.58
N ARG A 157 1.12 37.41 -4.87
CA ARG A 157 1.04 37.67 -3.41
C ARG A 157 0.11 36.72 -2.65
N ASP A 158 -0.45 35.72 -3.31
CA ASP A 158 -1.52 34.89 -2.73
C ASP A 158 -0.99 33.50 -2.36
N ILE A 159 -0.25 33.42 -1.24
CA ILE A 159 0.39 32.17 -0.79
C ILE A 159 -0.61 31.04 -0.52
N ASP A 160 -1.86 31.41 -0.23
CA ASP A 160 -2.95 30.51 0.13
C ASP A 160 -3.83 30.11 -1.08
N ARG A 161 -3.49 30.57 -2.29
CA ARG A 161 -4.18 30.17 -3.52
C ARG A 161 -3.26 29.43 -4.46
N VAL A 162 -3.69 28.23 -4.84
CA VAL A 162 -2.89 27.31 -5.65
C VAL A 162 -3.67 26.89 -6.89
N ARG A 163 -2.96 26.71 -7.99
CA ARG A 163 -3.47 26.08 -9.22
C ARG A 163 -2.41 25.10 -9.70
N LEU A 164 -2.83 23.91 -10.13
CA LEU A 164 -1.91 22.93 -10.72
C LEU A 164 -1.36 23.47 -12.06
N THR A 165 -0.08 23.28 -12.30
CA THR A 165 0.53 23.53 -13.61
C THR A 165 0.39 22.30 -14.50
N ALA A 166 0.73 22.41 -15.79
CA ALA A 166 0.83 21.24 -16.67
C ALA A 166 1.76 20.16 -16.09
N LYS A 167 2.91 20.58 -15.52
CA LYS A 167 3.86 19.67 -14.86
C LYS A 167 3.27 19.01 -13.60
N GLY A 168 2.45 19.75 -12.85
CA GLY A 168 1.69 19.20 -11.73
C GLY A 168 0.71 18.12 -12.14
N TRP A 169 -0.02 18.33 -13.24
CA TRP A 169 -0.95 17.34 -13.78
C TRP A 169 -0.23 16.07 -14.26
N PHE A 170 0.87 16.19 -15.02
CA PHE A 170 1.67 15.03 -15.41
C PHE A 170 2.22 14.28 -14.19
N ARG A 171 2.66 15.02 -13.16
CA ARG A 171 3.11 14.39 -11.92
C ARG A 171 1.99 13.61 -11.23
N VAL A 172 0.76 14.11 -11.21
CA VAL A 172 -0.40 13.39 -10.65
C VAL A 172 -0.69 12.11 -11.42
N GLU A 173 -0.55 12.12 -12.74
CA GLU A 173 -0.68 10.94 -13.58
C GLU A 173 0.39 9.89 -13.24
N GLU A 174 1.67 10.29 -13.16
CA GLU A 174 2.77 9.41 -12.71
C GLU A 174 2.51 8.81 -11.32
N ILE A 175 2.03 9.64 -10.38
CA ILE A 175 1.65 9.19 -9.03
C ILE A 175 0.52 8.17 -9.14
N SER A 176 -0.48 8.40 -9.97
CA SER A 176 -1.64 7.51 -10.10
C SER A 176 -1.29 6.17 -10.76
N ILE A 177 -0.37 6.18 -11.72
CA ILE A 177 0.21 4.97 -12.33
C ILE A 177 1.05 4.19 -11.32
N SER A 178 1.74 4.88 -10.40
CA SER A 178 2.58 4.25 -9.37
C SER A 178 1.88 3.93 -8.04
N THR A 179 0.67 4.45 -7.80
CA THR A 179 -0.12 4.24 -6.56
C THR A 179 -1.34 3.35 -6.74
N SER A 180 -1.70 2.97 -7.95
CA SER A 180 -2.67 1.88 -8.18
C SER A 180 -1.98 0.54 -7.92
N THR A 181 -1.81 0.18 -6.63
CA THR A 181 -1.63 -1.24 -6.33
C THR A 181 -2.90 -1.93 -6.76
N THR A 182 -2.83 -2.68 -7.85
CA THR A 182 -3.93 -3.52 -8.30
C THR A 182 -4.05 -4.71 -7.35
N ASP A 183 -5.18 -5.41 -7.36
CA ASP A 183 -5.25 -6.73 -6.74
C ASP A 183 -4.50 -7.74 -7.63
N SER A 184 -3.20 -7.53 -7.80
CA SER A 184 -2.31 -8.40 -8.56
C SER A 184 -1.09 -8.79 -7.75
N ALA A 185 -0.55 -9.97 -8.04
CA ALA A 185 0.71 -10.46 -7.51
C ALA A 185 1.70 -10.68 -8.66
N PHE A 186 2.87 -10.06 -8.58
CA PHE A 186 3.94 -10.32 -9.54
C PHE A 186 4.67 -11.60 -9.16
N ILE A 187 4.89 -12.50 -10.12
CA ILE A 187 5.57 -13.78 -9.92
C ILE A 187 6.89 -13.75 -10.69
N ALA A 188 7.98 -13.66 -9.93
CA ALA A 188 9.35 -13.76 -10.42
C ALA A 188 9.80 -15.23 -10.34
N MET A 189 9.97 -15.90 -11.48
CA MET A 189 10.36 -17.31 -11.52
C MET A 189 11.08 -17.70 -12.82
N TRP A 190 11.56 -18.95 -12.90
CA TRP A 190 12.02 -19.55 -14.15
C TRP A 190 10.85 -19.81 -15.12
N PHE A 191 11.08 -19.57 -16.40
CA PHE A 191 10.14 -19.82 -17.49
C PHE A 191 10.57 -21.03 -18.34
N THR A 192 10.74 -22.19 -17.70
CA THR A 192 11.12 -23.42 -18.42
C THR A 192 10.07 -24.50 -18.23
N PRO A 193 9.98 -25.50 -19.11
CA PRO A 193 9.01 -26.57 -18.98
C PRO A 193 9.03 -27.29 -17.61
N GLN A 194 10.19 -27.33 -16.96
CA GLN A 194 10.39 -27.97 -15.64
C GLN A 194 9.75 -27.18 -14.48
N THR A 195 9.35 -25.92 -14.70
CA THR A 195 8.72 -25.09 -13.67
C THR A 195 7.22 -24.88 -13.90
N ASN A 196 6.63 -25.52 -14.92
CA ASN A 196 5.21 -25.36 -15.26
C ASN A 196 4.28 -25.79 -14.12
N ASP A 197 4.53 -26.93 -13.47
CA ASP A 197 3.67 -27.38 -12.36
C ASP A 197 3.76 -26.42 -11.16
N CYS A 198 4.96 -25.90 -10.89
CA CYS A 198 5.18 -24.91 -9.84
C CYS A 198 4.47 -23.59 -10.18
N ARG A 199 4.56 -23.16 -11.44
CA ARG A 199 3.87 -21.98 -11.96
C ARG A 199 2.36 -22.07 -11.72
N GLU A 200 1.75 -23.18 -12.12
CA GLU A 200 0.30 -23.37 -11.97
C GLU A 200 -0.13 -23.45 -10.50
N ALA A 201 0.67 -24.10 -9.64
CA ALA A 201 0.46 -24.12 -8.20
C ALA A 201 0.53 -22.70 -7.58
N ILE A 202 1.52 -21.88 -7.97
CA ILE A 202 1.62 -20.48 -7.52
C ILE A 202 0.40 -19.68 -7.98
N LYS A 203 0.02 -19.77 -9.26
CA LYS A 203 -1.13 -19.06 -9.82
C LYS A 203 -2.42 -19.44 -9.10
N ALA A 204 -2.61 -20.73 -8.82
CA ALA A 204 -3.78 -21.22 -8.09
C ALA A 204 -3.87 -20.61 -6.68
N ALA A 205 -2.77 -20.58 -5.94
CA ALA A 205 -2.72 -19.94 -4.62
C ALA A 205 -3.05 -18.44 -4.68
N VAL A 206 -2.46 -17.71 -5.63
CA VAL A 206 -2.69 -16.28 -5.82
C VAL A 206 -4.16 -15.97 -6.16
N ILE A 207 -4.74 -16.71 -7.10
CA ILE A 207 -6.15 -16.56 -7.50
C ILE A 207 -7.08 -16.86 -6.32
N ALA A 208 -6.83 -17.95 -5.59
CA ALA A 208 -7.64 -18.30 -4.43
C ALA A 208 -7.58 -17.24 -3.32
N SER A 209 -6.44 -16.55 -3.18
CA SER A 209 -6.27 -15.42 -2.27
C SER A 209 -6.96 -14.12 -2.73
N GLY A 210 -7.57 -14.11 -3.92
CA GLY A 210 -8.28 -12.95 -4.47
C GLY A 210 -7.37 -11.96 -5.18
N TYR A 211 -6.29 -12.42 -5.80
CA TYR A 211 -5.38 -11.59 -6.60
C TYR A 211 -5.21 -12.14 -8.02
N ASN A 212 -4.87 -11.27 -8.96
CA ASN A 212 -4.50 -11.58 -10.33
C ASN A 212 -3.01 -11.97 -10.40
N PRO A 213 -2.65 -13.20 -10.79
CA PRO A 213 -1.25 -13.57 -10.97
C PRO A 213 -0.70 -12.95 -12.25
N ILE A 214 0.46 -12.30 -12.15
CA ILE A 214 1.15 -11.69 -13.28
C ILE A 214 2.52 -12.34 -13.44
N ILE A 215 2.80 -12.83 -14.65
CA ILE A 215 4.10 -13.36 -15.05
C ILE A 215 4.49 -12.67 -16.36
N VAL A 216 5.69 -12.10 -16.44
CA VAL A 216 6.09 -11.26 -17.58
C VAL A 216 6.15 -12.00 -18.91
N ASP A 217 6.36 -13.32 -18.91
CA ASP A 217 6.38 -14.11 -20.15
C ASP A 217 4.98 -14.39 -20.72
N GLU A 218 3.92 -14.11 -19.95
CA GLU A 218 2.51 -14.25 -20.36
C GLU A 218 1.88 -12.91 -20.79
N THR A 219 2.64 -11.81 -20.72
CA THR A 219 2.19 -10.48 -21.17
C THR A 219 2.70 -10.17 -22.58
N GLU A 220 1.81 -9.82 -23.51
CA GLU A 220 2.21 -9.31 -24.82
C GLU A 220 2.74 -7.88 -24.68
N PHE A 221 4.02 -7.65 -25.01
CA PHE A 221 4.60 -6.31 -25.10
C PHE A 221 5.60 -6.24 -26.25
N ASN A 222 5.67 -5.08 -26.92
CA ASN A 222 6.54 -4.85 -28.09
C ASN A 222 7.81 -4.05 -27.77
N ASP A 223 7.92 -3.51 -26.55
CA ASP A 223 8.99 -2.60 -26.11
C ASP A 223 10.03 -3.29 -25.19
N PHE A 224 10.84 -2.53 -24.46
CA PHE A 224 11.90 -3.08 -23.60
C PHE A 224 11.32 -3.81 -22.39
N ILE A 225 11.55 -5.13 -22.30
CA ILE A 225 10.96 -6.01 -21.27
C ILE A 225 11.15 -5.52 -19.82
N MET A 226 12.28 -4.87 -19.51
CA MET A 226 12.55 -4.45 -18.13
C MET A 226 11.70 -3.25 -17.69
N ASP A 227 11.23 -2.42 -18.62
CA ASP A 227 10.32 -1.32 -18.30
C ASP A 227 8.94 -1.87 -17.92
N GLU A 228 8.50 -2.92 -18.62
CA GLU A 228 7.28 -3.65 -18.29
C GLU A 228 7.41 -4.37 -16.95
N VAL A 229 8.49 -5.13 -16.72
CA VAL A 229 8.78 -5.76 -15.41
C VAL A 229 8.72 -4.73 -14.28
N THR A 230 9.36 -3.57 -14.47
CA THR A 230 9.37 -2.50 -13.46
C THR A 230 7.97 -1.96 -13.20
N THR A 231 7.19 -1.75 -14.24
CA THR A 231 5.81 -1.28 -14.16
C THR A 231 4.92 -2.28 -13.42
N LEU A 232 4.98 -3.56 -13.81
CA LEU A 232 4.20 -4.64 -13.20
C LEU A 232 4.55 -4.82 -11.72
N ILE A 233 5.83 -4.76 -11.36
CA ILE A 233 6.26 -4.85 -9.94
C ILE A 233 5.76 -3.63 -9.14
N ARG A 234 5.77 -2.42 -9.72
CA ARG A 234 5.25 -1.22 -9.04
C ARG A 234 3.74 -1.31 -8.82
N GLN A 235 3.00 -1.87 -9.76
CA GLN A 235 1.55 -2.04 -9.71
C GLN A 235 1.10 -3.25 -8.86
N ALA A 236 1.98 -4.23 -8.67
CA ALA A 236 1.66 -5.41 -7.87
C ALA A 236 1.51 -5.06 -6.38
N ARG A 237 0.56 -5.72 -5.74
CA ARG A 237 0.33 -5.61 -4.30
C ARG A 237 1.47 -6.25 -3.51
N PHE A 238 1.97 -7.37 -4.00
CA PHE A 238 3.09 -8.14 -3.45
C PHE A 238 3.79 -8.91 -4.56
N LEU A 239 4.96 -9.46 -4.24
CA LEU A 239 5.76 -10.27 -5.15
C LEU A 239 5.98 -11.68 -4.57
N ILE A 240 5.91 -12.69 -5.43
CA ILE A 240 6.37 -14.06 -5.15
C ILE A 240 7.65 -14.29 -5.94
N ALA A 241 8.74 -14.67 -5.26
CA ALA A 241 10.03 -14.96 -5.88
C ALA A 241 10.37 -16.44 -5.70
N ASP A 242 10.36 -17.19 -6.80
CA ASP A 242 10.79 -18.59 -6.80
C ASP A 242 12.29 -18.70 -7.09
N LEU A 243 13.04 -19.08 -6.06
CA LEU A 243 14.50 -19.19 -6.07
C LEU A 243 14.99 -20.56 -6.56
N ALA A 244 14.13 -21.39 -7.14
CA ALA A 244 14.56 -22.67 -7.69
C ALA A 244 15.63 -22.44 -8.77
N CYS A 245 16.57 -23.38 -8.85
CA CYS A 245 17.63 -23.34 -9.84
C CYS A 245 17.88 -24.71 -10.43
N ILE A 246 18.29 -24.74 -11.69
CA ILE A 246 18.82 -25.94 -12.34
C ILE A 246 20.35 -25.92 -12.31
N PRO A 247 21.03 -27.07 -12.48
CA PRO A 247 22.48 -27.10 -12.57
C PRO A 247 23.02 -26.15 -13.64
N GLU A 248 24.19 -25.57 -13.39
CA GLU A 248 24.89 -24.77 -14.38
C GLU A 248 25.39 -25.68 -15.51
N VAL A 249 25.17 -25.24 -16.74
CA VAL A 249 25.68 -25.86 -17.95
C VAL A 249 26.61 -24.86 -18.61
N SER A 250 27.90 -25.19 -18.61
CA SER A 250 28.92 -24.57 -19.43
C SER A 250 29.43 -25.60 -20.44
N ASN A 251 29.66 -25.18 -21.67
CA ASN A 251 30.46 -25.96 -22.61
C ASN A 251 31.47 -25.01 -23.27
N ASP A 252 32.64 -25.53 -23.66
CA ASP A 252 33.75 -24.74 -24.21
C ASP A 252 33.39 -23.98 -25.51
N SER A 253 32.22 -24.28 -26.09
CA SER A 253 31.68 -23.65 -27.30
C SER A 253 30.63 -22.57 -27.03
N MET A 254 30.09 -22.45 -25.81
CA MET A 254 29.13 -21.43 -25.41
C MET A 254 29.82 -20.34 -24.59
N SER A 255 29.74 -19.10 -25.07
CA SER A 255 30.27 -17.92 -24.36
C SER A 255 29.47 -17.54 -23.11
N LEU A 256 28.38 -18.24 -22.79
CA LEU A 256 27.47 -17.93 -21.68
C LEU A 256 27.16 -19.19 -20.87
N VAL A 257 27.30 -19.11 -19.55
CA VAL A 257 26.80 -20.14 -18.61
C VAL A 257 25.28 -20.09 -18.62
N THR A 258 24.63 -21.24 -18.75
CA THR A 258 23.18 -21.38 -18.65
C THR A 258 22.80 -22.19 -17.43
N GLY A 259 21.57 -22.06 -16.94
CA GLY A 259 21.20 -22.66 -15.65
C GLY A 259 21.66 -21.82 -14.46
N GLY A 260 21.81 -22.46 -13.30
CA GLY A 260 22.27 -21.82 -12.07
C GLY A 260 21.24 -20.90 -11.41
N VAL A 261 21.74 -20.02 -10.55
CA VAL A 261 20.90 -19.06 -9.82
C VAL A 261 20.35 -18.02 -10.78
N ARG A 262 19.04 -17.73 -10.70
CA ARG A 262 18.40 -16.76 -11.59
C ARG A 262 18.59 -15.34 -11.06
N GLY A 263 19.69 -14.68 -11.46
CA GLY A 263 19.98 -13.31 -11.04
C GLY A 263 18.83 -12.31 -11.27
N GLY A 264 18.03 -12.50 -12.33
CA GLY A 264 16.82 -11.71 -12.58
C GLY A 264 15.80 -11.76 -11.44
N VAL A 265 15.52 -12.95 -10.89
CA VAL A 265 14.55 -13.12 -9.78
C VAL A 265 15.04 -12.40 -8.52
N TYR A 266 16.35 -12.42 -8.26
CA TYR A 266 16.94 -11.68 -7.14
C TYR A 266 16.82 -10.18 -7.33
N TRP A 267 17.03 -9.69 -8.56
CA TRP A 267 16.89 -8.28 -8.89
C TRP A 267 15.43 -7.80 -8.72
N GLU A 268 14.47 -8.57 -9.24
CA GLU A 268 13.03 -8.29 -9.13
C GLU A 268 12.56 -8.31 -7.67
N ALA A 269 12.98 -9.32 -6.90
CA ALA A 269 12.70 -9.43 -5.47
C ALA A 269 13.30 -8.26 -4.68
N GLY A 270 14.55 -7.89 -4.97
CA GLY A 270 15.23 -6.74 -4.36
C GLY A 270 14.54 -5.42 -4.67
N MET A 271 14.06 -5.23 -5.90
CA MET A 271 13.31 -4.04 -6.28
C MET A 271 11.96 -3.96 -5.57
N ALA A 272 11.19 -5.06 -5.54
CA ALA A 272 9.93 -5.10 -4.82
C ALA A 272 10.13 -4.82 -3.32
N TYR A 273 11.17 -5.39 -2.71
CA TYR A 273 11.56 -5.11 -1.34
C TYR A 273 11.90 -3.63 -1.14
N GLY A 274 12.71 -3.04 -2.03
CA GLY A 274 13.08 -1.62 -1.99
C GLY A 274 11.89 -0.65 -2.16
N LEU A 275 10.81 -1.11 -2.80
CA LEU A 275 9.54 -0.38 -2.94
C LEU A 275 8.59 -0.62 -1.75
N GLY A 276 9.01 -1.33 -0.70
CA GLY A 276 8.20 -1.64 0.47
C GLY A 276 7.09 -2.66 0.20
N ARG A 277 7.20 -3.47 -0.87
CA ARG A 277 6.25 -4.54 -1.16
C ARG A 277 6.60 -5.79 -0.36
N THR A 278 5.57 -6.54 0.05
CA THR A 278 5.79 -7.87 0.62
C THR A 278 6.40 -8.79 -0.44
N VAL A 279 7.50 -9.46 -0.08
CA VAL A 279 8.15 -10.47 -0.92
C VAL A 279 8.01 -11.83 -0.24
N ILE A 280 7.34 -12.77 -0.90
CA ILE A 280 7.20 -14.16 -0.45
C ILE A 280 8.19 -15.02 -1.24
N LEU A 281 9.12 -15.67 -0.54
CA LEU A 281 10.12 -16.52 -1.16
C LEU A 281 9.62 -17.96 -1.26
N THR A 282 9.80 -18.57 -2.42
CA THR A 282 9.58 -20.01 -2.64
C THR A 282 10.85 -20.64 -3.20
N CYS A 283 11.05 -21.94 -2.98
CA CYS A 283 12.19 -22.66 -3.55
C CYS A 283 11.95 -24.17 -3.60
N LYS A 284 12.54 -24.85 -4.57
CA LYS A 284 12.51 -26.32 -4.66
C LYS A 284 13.25 -26.94 -3.47
N ASP A 285 12.62 -27.93 -2.81
CA ASP A 285 13.19 -28.67 -1.69
C ASP A 285 14.19 -29.75 -2.15
N VAL A 286 15.24 -29.28 -2.83
CA VAL A 286 16.39 -30.09 -3.22
C VAL A 286 17.66 -29.37 -2.81
N GLU A 287 18.66 -30.14 -2.41
CA GLU A 287 19.93 -29.60 -1.89
C GLU A 287 20.60 -28.64 -2.89
N SER A 288 20.50 -28.95 -4.19
CA SER A 288 21.04 -28.15 -5.28
C SER A 288 20.42 -26.75 -5.38
N SER A 289 19.16 -26.57 -4.96
CA SER A 289 18.50 -25.26 -4.93
C SER A 289 18.65 -24.58 -3.57
N LYS A 290 18.42 -25.30 -2.46
CA LYS A 290 18.50 -24.74 -1.10
C LYS A 290 19.86 -24.16 -0.78
N ASN A 291 20.94 -24.86 -1.15
CA ASN A 291 22.30 -24.41 -0.85
C ASN A 291 22.77 -23.22 -1.68
N ARG A 292 22.04 -22.92 -2.78
CA ARG A 292 22.32 -21.78 -3.65
C ARG A 292 21.52 -20.53 -3.28
N ILE A 293 20.62 -20.61 -2.28
CA ILE A 293 19.98 -19.42 -1.71
C ILE A 293 21.06 -18.53 -1.07
N HIS A 294 21.20 -17.31 -1.60
CA HIS A 294 22.18 -16.33 -1.12
C HIS A 294 22.04 -16.07 0.38
N PHE A 295 23.16 -15.83 1.07
CA PHE A 295 23.19 -15.73 2.53
C PHE A 295 22.31 -14.58 3.06
N ASP A 296 22.20 -13.48 2.32
CA ASP A 296 21.34 -12.34 2.67
C ASP A 296 19.85 -12.71 2.77
N LEU A 297 19.41 -13.78 2.08
CA LEU A 297 18.03 -14.24 2.11
C LEU A 297 17.78 -15.32 3.17
N LYS A 298 18.81 -15.85 3.85
CA LYS A 298 18.66 -16.98 4.78
C LYS A 298 17.78 -16.70 5.99
N GLN A 299 17.66 -15.43 6.39
CA GLN A 299 16.80 -15.03 7.50
C GLN A 299 15.33 -14.88 7.10
N TYR A 300 15.04 -14.84 5.79
CA TYR A 300 13.67 -14.78 5.29
C TYR A 300 13.09 -16.18 5.23
N GLN A 301 11.84 -16.31 5.68
CA GLN A 301 11.15 -17.58 5.62
C GLN A 301 10.82 -17.94 4.17
N THR A 302 11.48 -18.97 3.66
CA THR A 302 11.26 -19.52 2.32
C THR A 302 10.29 -20.69 2.40
N ILE A 303 9.25 -20.69 1.57
CA ILE A 303 8.34 -21.84 1.42
C ILE A 303 8.98 -22.84 0.48
N LEU A 304 9.29 -24.03 1.01
CA LEU A 304 9.86 -25.11 0.22
C LEU A 304 8.77 -25.94 -0.45
N TRP A 305 9.01 -26.35 -1.69
CA TRP A 305 8.11 -27.20 -2.48
C TRP A 305 8.79 -28.44 -3.04
N LYS A 306 8.03 -29.52 -3.16
CA LYS A 306 8.41 -30.76 -3.84
C LYS A 306 7.44 -31.03 -4.98
N GLU A 307 7.87 -31.76 -6.01
CA GLU A 307 7.05 -32.01 -7.20
C GLU A 307 5.70 -32.66 -6.84
N GLU A 308 5.70 -33.60 -5.90
CA GLU A 308 4.50 -34.27 -5.40
C GLU A 308 3.54 -33.35 -4.61
N GLU A 309 3.98 -32.16 -4.21
CA GLU A 309 3.18 -31.17 -3.47
C GLU A 309 2.59 -30.07 -4.38
N LEU A 310 2.90 -30.05 -5.67
CA LEU A 310 2.49 -29.02 -6.65
C LEU A 310 1.05 -29.21 -7.16
N ASN A 311 0.13 -29.62 -6.29
CA ASN A 311 -1.28 -29.74 -6.64
C ASN A 311 -1.95 -28.34 -6.62
N PRO A 312 -2.52 -27.85 -7.73
CA PRO A 312 -3.21 -26.55 -7.76
C PRO A 312 -4.53 -26.53 -6.96
N ASP A 313 -5.10 -27.69 -6.63
CA ASP A 313 -6.34 -27.76 -5.87
C ASP A 313 -6.14 -27.42 -4.39
N ILE A 314 -6.99 -26.53 -3.86
CA ILE A 314 -7.00 -26.12 -2.45
C ILE A 314 -8.16 -26.79 -1.73
N ARG A 315 -7.87 -27.56 -0.67
CA ARG A 315 -8.91 -28.22 0.13
C ARG A 315 -9.67 -27.20 0.99
N LYS A 316 -10.97 -27.46 1.22
CA LYS A 316 -11.87 -26.51 1.90
C LYS A 316 -11.52 -26.28 3.39
N ASP A 317 -11.02 -27.30 4.07
CA ASP A 317 -10.77 -27.27 5.53
C ASP A 317 -9.27 -27.22 5.86
N ILE A 318 -8.58 -26.16 5.43
CA ILE A 318 -7.10 -26.06 5.52
C ILE A 318 -6.57 -26.13 6.97
N VAL A 319 -7.37 -25.69 7.94
CA VAL A 319 -6.99 -25.59 9.36
C VAL A 319 -6.71 -26.97 10.01
N HIS A 320 -7.22 -28.07 9.44
CA HIS A 320 -7.09 -29.42 10.00
C HIS A 320 -6.23 -30.37 9.17
N ILE A 321 -5.42 -29.83 8.26
CA ILE A 321 -4.61 -30.63 7.36
C ILE A 321 -3.21 -30.86 7.94
N ASN A 322 -2.90 -32.10 8.31
CA ASN A 322 -1.58 -32.47 8.85
C ASN A 322 -0.44 -32.36 7.81
N THR A 323 -0.77 -32.43 6.52
CA THR A 323 0.17 -32.36 5.39
C THR A 323 -0.38 -31.45 4.28
N PRO A 324 -0.22 -30.12 4.41
CA PRO A 324 -0.66 -29.19 3.37
C PRO A 324 0.21 -29.33 2.11
N SER A 325 -0.39 -29.17 0.95
CA SER A 325 0.30 -29.01 -0.33
C SER A 325 1.09 -27.69 -0.37
N PHE A 326 1.97 -27.53 -1.35
CA PHE A 326 2.67 -26.26 -1.55
C PHE A 326 1.70 -25.11 -1.81
N THR A 327 0.70 -25.33 -2.67
CA THR A 327 -0.35 -24.35 -2.99
C THR A 327 -1.08 -23.88 -1.74
N GLU A 328 -1.44 -24.79 -0.84
CA GLU A 328 -2.12 -24.45 0.43
C GLU A 328 -1.19 -23.69 1.40
N LYS A 329 0.08 -24.09 1.51
CA LYS A 329 1.09 -23.37 2.31
C LYS A 329 1.24 -21.92 1.82
N LEU A 330 1.34 -21.74 0.50
CA LEU A 330 1.48 -20.44 -0.13
C LEU A 330 0.20 -19.59 0.03
N TYR A 331 -0.97 -20.16 -0.20
CA TYR A 331 -2.25 -19.50 0.04
C TYR A 331 -2.37 -18.97 1.48
N GLN A 332 -2.03 -19.78 2.48
CA GLN A 332 -2.03 -19.36 3.89
C GLN A 332 -0.99 -18.26 4.16
N ARG A 333 0.18 -18.33 3.51
CA ARG A 333 1.17 -17.25 3.60
C ARG A 333 0.61 -15.94 3.08
N ILE A 334 0.04 -15.94 1.87
CA ILE A 334 -0.53 -14.73 1.25
C ILE A 334 -1.60 -14.11 2.16
N LEU A 335 -2.53 -14.93 2.69
CA LEU A 335 -3.56 -14.42 3.58
C LEU A 335 -3.01 -13.83 4.89
N SER A 336 -1.97 -14.44 5.47
CA SER A 336 -1.38 -13.99 6.74
C SER A 336 -0.47 -12.77 6.59
N THR A 337 0.22 -12.61 5.46
CA THR A 337 1.16 -11.49 5.25
C THR A 337 0.57 -10.33 4.46
N VAL A 338 -0.27 -10.61 3.47
CA VAL A 338 -0.82 -9.59 2.55
C VAL A 338 -2.31 -9.35 2.81
N GLY A 339 -3.04 -10.38 3.23
CA GLY A 339 -4.50 -10.35 3.37
C GLY A 339 -5.22 -10.81 2.10
N ARG A 340 -6.55 -10.70 2.09
CA ARG A 340 -7.40 -11.14 0.97
C ARG A 340 -7.63 -10.00 -0.02
N GLY A 341 -7.41 -10.26 -1.31
CA GLY A 341 -7.71 -9.31 -2.38
C GLY A 341 -9.15 -9.43 -2.88
N SER A 342 -9.55 -8.55 -3.81
CA SER A 342 -10.89 -8.52 -4.40
C SER A 342 -10.96 -8.99 -5.86
N TYR A 343 -9.84 -9.45 -6.45
CA TYR A 343 -9.83 -10.00 -7.80
C TYR A 343 -10.73 -11.23 -7.90
N GLN A 344 -11.65 -11.18 -8.85
CA GLN A 344 -12.48 -12.30 -9.26
C GLN A 344 -12.13 -12.66 -10.70
N ARG A 345 -11.85 -13.93 -10.95
CA ARG A 345 -11.54 -14.40 -12.31
C ARG A 345 -12.75 -14.10 -13.22
N PRO A 346 -12.57 -13.45 -14.38
CA PRO A 346 -13.68 -13.23 -15.30
C PRO A 346 -14.31 -14.57 -15.66
N SER A 347 -15.65 -14.66 -15.56
CA SER A 347 -16.40 -15.84 -15.97
C SER A 347 -16.10 -16.09 -17.45
N LYS A 348 -15.64 -17.29 -17.79
CA LYS A 348 -15.50 -17.70 -19.19
C LYS A 348 -16.88 -17.67 -19.83
N THR A 349 -17.15 -16.65 -20.65
CA THR A 349 -18.26 -16.63 -21.62
C THR A 349 -18.04 -17.64 -22.72
#